data_AF-A0A951B188-F1
#
_entry.id   AF-A0A951B188-F1
#
_cell.length_a   1.000
_cell.length_b   1.000
_cell.length_c   1.000
_cell.angle_alpha   90.00
_cell.angle_beta   90.00
_cell.angle_gamma   90.00
#
_symmetry.space_group_name_H-M   'P 1'
#
loop_
_entity.id
_entity.type
_entity.pdbx_description
1 polymer ?
#
loop_
_entity_poly.entity_id
_entity_poly.type
_entity_poly.pdbx_seq_one_letter_code
_entity_poly.pdbx_strand_id
1 'polypeptide(L)'
;WSGPILLAFIIYHLLHLTAGYIHPGGPFVEGDVYHNLVSGFQVWYVSLWYMLSMVLLGFHIRHGAWSMFQSLGLNHPRHTPLLQKGAALLAIVIVAGYISIPISVMLGLVK
;
A
#
# COMPACT_ATOMS: atom_id res chain seq x y z
N TRP A 1 6.79 -0.56 -14.69
CA TRP A 1 5.34 -0.34 -14.95
C TRP A 1 4.50 -0.12 -13.69
N SER A 2 4.89 -0.62 -12.50
CA SER A 2 4.13 -0.35 -11.26
C SER A 2 4.13 1.12 -10.82
N GLY A 3 5.18 1.89 -11.12
CA GLY A 3 5.32 3.29 -10.70
C GLY A 3 4.14 4.20 -11.10
N PRO A 4 3.76 4.30 -12.39
CA PRO A 4 2.59 5.08 -12.80
C PRO A 4 1.27 4.62 -12.15
N ILE A 5 1.10 3.32 -11.92
CA ILE A 5 -0.09 2.80 -11.24
C ILE A 5 -0.11 3.24 -9.77
N LEU A 6 1.06 3.24 -9.11
CA LEU A 6 1.18 3.79 -7.76
C LEU A 6 0.91 5.29 -7.72
N LEU A 7 1.28 6.04 -8.75
CA LEU A 7 0.92 7.46 -8.83
C LEU A 7 -0.60 7.65 -8.87
N ALA A 8 -1.32 6.87 -9.69
CA ALA A 8 -2.78 6.88 -9.72
C ALA A 8 -3.38 6.49 -8.36
N PHE A 9 -2.82 5.47 -7.71
CA PHE A 9 -3.20 5.09 -6.34
C PHE A 9 -2.98 6.22 -5.33
N ILE A 10 -1.84 6.91 -5.38
CA ILE A 10 -1.53 8.02 -4.46
C ILE A 10 -2.51 9.18 -4.65
N ILE A 11 -2.84 9.54 -5.89
CA ILE A 11 -3.84 10.57 -6.18
C ILE A 11 -5.19 10.15 -5.57
N TYR A 12 -5.65 8.93 -5.84
CA TYR A 12 -6.88 8.41 -5.27
C TYR A 12 -6.83 8.38 -3.72
N HIS A 13 -5.71 7.98 -3.13
CA HIS A 13 -5.50 7.92 -1.70
C HIS A 13 -5.66 9.29 -1.03
N LEU A 14 -5.03 10.32 -1.61
CA LEU A 14 -5.14 11.69 -1.12
C LEU A 14 -6.56 12.22 -1.29
N LEU A 15 -7.22 11.96 -2.42
CA LEU A 15 -8.61 12.38 -2.63
C LEU A 15 -9.61 11.65 -1.71
N HIS A 16 -9.32 10.41 -1.32
CA HIS A 16 -10.20 9.61 -0.45
C HIS A 16 -10.00 9.91 1.04
N LEU A 17 -8.77 9.77 1.56
CA LEU A 17 -8.49 9.78 2.99
C LEU A 17 -7.90 11.09 3.51
N THR A 18 -7.32 11.93 2.65
CA THR A 18 -6.76 13.23 3.06
C THR A 18 -7.72 14.37 2.81
N ALA A 19 -8.23 14.49 1.57
CA ALA A 19 -9.05 15.61 1.14
C ALA A 19 -10.55 15.34 1.19
N GLY A 20 -10.96 14.07 1.26
CA GLY A 20 -12.37 13.68 1.37
C GLY A 20 -13.24 13.91 0.12
N TYR A 21 -12.64 14.30 -1.02
CA TYR A 21 -13.37 14.55 -2.27
C TYR A 21 -14.02 13.29 -2.87
N ILE A 22 -13.43 12.12 -2.64
CA ILE A 22 -13.96 10.84 -3.16
C ILE A 22 -14.16 9.90 -1.98
N HIS A 23 -15.29 10.03 -1.27
CA HIS A 23 -15.63 9.22 -0.11
C HIS A 23 -16.99 8.51 -0.30
N PRO A 24 -17.02 7.32 -0.94
CA PRO A 24 -18.27 6.62 -1.21
C PRO A 24 -18.88 5.94 0.03
N GLY A 25 -18.13 5.86 1.13
CA GLY A 25 -18.55 5.23 2.38
C GLY A 25 -19.47 6.09 3.23
N GLY A 26 -19.65 7.35 2.88
CA GLY A 26 -20.48 8.30 3.60
C GLY A 26 -19.86 9.71 3.60
N PRO A 27 -20.39 10.63 4.43
CA PRO A 27 -19.78 11.94 4.56
C PRO A 27 -18.38 11.82 5.18
N PHE A 28 -17.40 12.44 4.52
CA PHE A 28 -16.08 12.66 5.10
C PHE A 28 -16.19 13.69 6.23
N VAL A 29 -15.63 13.36 7.39
CA VAL A 29 -15.63 14.21 8.59
C VAL A 29 -14.21 14.70 8.84
N GLU A 30 -13.97 15.99 8.67
CA GLU A 30 -12.64 16.56 8.86
C GLU A 30 -12.15 16.34 10.30
N GLY A 31 -10.91 15.84 10.44
CA GLY A 31 -10.31 15.52 11.73
C GLY A 31 -10.68 14.15 12.31
N ASP A 32 -11.73 13.49 11.84
CA ASP A 32 -12.12 12.15 12.30
C ASP A 32 -11.54 11.04 11.42
N VAL A 33 -10.26 10.75 11.64
CA VAL A 33 -9.50 9.78 10.84
C VAL A 33 -10.07 8.37 10.96
N TYR A 34 -10.55 7.98 12.15
CA TYR A 34 -11.06 6.63 12.39
C TYR A 34 -12.37 6.40 11.62
N HIS A 35 -13.33 7.31 11.77
CA HIS A 35 -14.60 7.25 11.02
C HIS A 35 -14.34 7.20 9.51
N ASN A 36 -13.52 8.12 8.98
CA ASN A 36 -13.24 8.19 7.55
C ASN A 36 -12.56 6.93 7.00
N LEU A 37 -11.67 6.33 7.78
CA LEU A 37 -10.99 5.09 7.41
C LEU A 37 -11.95 3.90 7.39
N VAL A 38 -12.73 3.72 8.46
CA VAL A 38 -13.64 2.57 8.58
C VAL A 38 -14.75 2.66 7.54
N SER A 39 -15.45 3.79 7.46
CA SER A 39 -16.52 3.99 6.47
C SER A 39 -16.01 3.84 5.04
N GLY A 40 -14.81 4.35 4.74
CA GLY A 40 -14.16 4.17 3.44
C GLY A 40 -13.88 2.71 3.08
N PHE A 41 -13.33 1.93 4.03
CA PHE A 41 -13.00 0.51 3.80
C PHE A 41 -14.17 -0.47 3.96
N GLN A 42 -15.32 -0.02 4.46
CA GLN A 42 -16.57 -0.80 4.35
C GLN A 42 -17.04 -0.92 2.89
N VAL A 43 -16.60 -0.03 2.00
CA VAL A 43 -16.90 -0.09 0.56
C VAL A 43 -15.98 -1.11 -0.11
N TRP A 44 -16.53 -2.27 -0.50
CA TRP A 44 -15.75 -3.42 -0.95
C TRP A 44 -14.79 -3.14 -2.12
N TYR A 45 -15.20 -2.32 -3.11
CA TYR A 45 -14.38 -2.02 -4.28
C TYR A 45 -13.23 -1.06 -3.94
N VAL A 46 -13.42 -0.17 -2.96
CA VAL A 46 -12.35 0.69 -2.43
C VAL A 46 -11.32 -0.18 -1.74
N SER A 47 -11.76 -1.07 -0.85
CA SER A 47 -10.87 -2.02 -0.17
C SER A 47 -10.10 -2.89 -1.16
N LEU A 48 -10.76 -3.42 -2.19
CA LEU A 48 -10.09 -4.19 -3.25
C LEU A 48 -9.04 -3.35 -3.98
N TRP A 49 -9.35 -2.11 -4.35
CA TRP A 49 -8.40 -1.20 -4.99
C TRP A 49 -7.15 -0.94 -4.15
N TYR A 50 -7.33 -0.69 -2.85
CA TYR A 50 -6.20 -0.53 -1.92
C TYR A 50 -5.38 -1.82 -1.81
N MET A 51 -6.01 -2.98 -1.68
CA MET A 51 -5.30 -4.26 -1.59
C MET A 51 -4.48 -4.57 -2.85
N LEU A 52 -5.06 -4.38 -4.03
CA LEU A 52 -4.34 -4.55 -5.31
C LEU A 52 -3.17 -3.56 -5.43
N SER A 53 -3.39 -2.31 -5.03
CA SER A 53 -2.35 -1.28 -5.03
C SER A 53 -1.19 -1.62 -4.09
N MET A 54 -1.46 -2.21 -2.92
CA MET A 54 -0.42 -2.70 -2.03
C MET A 54 0.40 -3.83 -2.67
N VAL A 55 -0.23 -4.79 -3.36
CA VAL A 55 0.53 -5.84 -4.08
C VAL A 55 1.46 -5.22 -5.13
N LEU A 56 0.97 -4.23 -5.89
CA LEU A 56 1.78 -3.51 -6.87
C LEU A 56 2.91 -2.70 -6.22
N LEU A 57 2.67 -2.13 -5.04
CA LEU A 57 3.68 -1.47 -4.22
C LEU A 57 4.76 -2.46 -3.80
N GLY A 58 4.38 -3.67 -3.38
CA GLY A 58 5.33 -4.73 -3.03
C GLY A 58 6.27 -5.07 -4.19
N PHE A 59 5.73 -5.23 -5.41
CA PHE A 59 6.56 -5.40 -6.60
C PHE A 59 7.48 -4.19 -6.82
N HIS A 60 6.94 -2.97 -6.75
CA HIS A 60 7.72 -1.75 -6.93
C HIS A 60 8.88 -1.63 -5.94
N ILE A 61 8.64 -1.87 -4.64
CA ILE A 61 9.66 -1.84 -3.59
C ILE A 61 10.72 -2.89 -3.84
N ARG A 62 10.34 -4.14 -4.13
CA ARG A 62 11.30 -5.21 -4.40
C ARG A 62 12.22 -4.85 -5.57
N HIS A 63 11.67 -4.33 -6.66
CA HIS A 63 12.43 -3.91 -7.83
C HIS A 63 13.30 -2.68 -7.55
N GLY A 64 12.75 -1.65 -6.90
CA GLY A 64 13.44 -0.41 -6.59
C GLY A 64 14.56 -0.59 -5.57
N ALA A 65 14.33 -1.34 -4.49
CA ALA A 65 15.33 -1.64 -3.48
C ALA A 65 16.51 -2.42 -4.09
N TRP A 66 16.22 -3.42 -4.94
CA TRP A 66 17.27 -4.14 -5.66
C TRP A 66 18.08 -3.22 -6.58
N SER A 67 17.41 -2.39 -7.39
CA SER A 67 18.08 -1.45 -8.28
C SER A 67 18.93 -0.43 -7.50
N MET A 68 18.46 0.02 -6.33
CA MET A 68 19.22 0.92 -5.46
C MET A 68 20.51 0.28 -4.96
N PHE A 69 20.45 -0.97 -4.47
CA PHE A 69 21.66 -1.69 -4.03
C PHE A 69 22.66 -1.88 -5.17
N GLN A 70 22.19 -2.09 -6.40
CA GLN A 70 23.05 -2.14 -7.57
C GLN A 70 23.72 -0.80 -7.86
N SER A 71 22.95 0.30 -7.88
CA SER A 71 23.47 1.65 -8.15
C SER A 71 24.47 2.13 -7.10
N LEU A 72 24.30 1.71 -5.85
CA LEU A 72 25.23 2.01 -4.75
C LEU A 72 26.49 1.11 -4.76
N GLY A 73 26.63 0.19 -5.71
CA GLY A 73 27.79 -0.70 -5.82
C GLY A 73 27.82 -1.85 -4.81
N LEU A 74 26.72 -2.11 -4.10
CA LEU A 74 26.61 -3.19 -3.11
C LEU A 74 26.35 -4.57 -3.75
N ASN A 75 26.38 -4.66 -5.07
CA ASN A 75 26.17 -5.89 -5.83
C ASN A 75 27.46 -6.75 -5.81
N HIS A 76 27.53 -7.71 -4.89
CA HIS A 76 28.61 -8.68 -4.79
C HIS A 76 28.04 -10.10 -4.71
N PRO A 77 28.57 -11.11 -5.45
CA PRO A 77 27.98 -12.46 -5.53
C PRO A 77 27.66 -13.11 -4.18
N ARG A 78 28.45 -12.80 -3.15
CA ARG A 78 28.26 -13.26 -1.77
C ARG A 78 27.06 -12.63 -1.04
N HIS A 79 26.78 -11.35 -1.27
CA HIS A 79 25.77 -10.57 -0.52
C HIS A 79 24.49 -10.33 -1.32
N THR A 80 24.58 -10.35 -2.66
CA THR A 80 23.45 -10.16 -3.57
C THR A 80 22.24 -11.05 -3.27
N PRO A 81 22.39 -12.36 -3.00
CA PRO A 81 21.24 -13.20 -2.64
C PRO A 81 20.56 -12.79 -1.33
N LEU A 82 21.34 -12.32 -0.34
CA LEU A 82 20.81 -11.86 0.94
C LEU A 82 20.05 -10.53 0.78
N LEU A 83 20.61 -9.59 0.01
CA LEU A 83 19.98 -8.30 -0.27
C LEU A 83 18.65 -8.47 -1.02
N GLN A 84 18.60 -9.37 -2.00
CA GLN A 84 17.36 -9.67 -2.73
C GLN A 84 16.30 -10.31 -1.84
N LYS A 85 16.70 -11.25 -0.96
CA LYS A 85 15.78 -11.83 0.04
C LYS A 85 15.29 -10.79 1.03
N GLY A 86 16.16 -9.90 1.51
CA GLY A 86 15.80 -8.79 2.40
C GLY A 86 14.81 -7.84 1.75
N ALA A 87 15.04 -7.44 0.50
CA ALA A 87 14.12 -6.61 -0.27
C ALA A 87 12.74 -7.28 -0.47
N ALA A 88 12.73 -8.59 -0.73
CA ALA A 88 11.49 -9.35 -0.86
C ALA A 88 10.74 -9.48 0.48
N LEU A 89 11.45 -9.75 1.58
CA LEU A 89 10.85 -9.81 2.91
C LEU A 89 10.25 -8.48 3.33
N LEU A 90 10.98 -7.37 3.13
CA LEU A 90 10.49 -6.02 3.38
C LEU A 90 9.19 -5.74 2.61
N ALA A 91 9.17 -6.07 1.31
CA ALA A 91 7.98 -5.93 0.48
C ALA A 91 6.80 -6.75 1.03
N ILE A 92 7.01 -8.02 1.39
CA ILE A 92 5.96 -8.89 1.95
C ILE A 92 5.40 -8.34 3.25
N VAL A 93 6.26 -7.90 4.18
CA VAL A 93 5.83 -7.35 5.47
C VAL A 93 4.98 -6.10 5.28
N ILE A 94 5.40 -5.18 4.41
CA ILE A 94 4.65 -3.96 4.10
C ILE A 94 3.30 -4.31 3.49
N VAL A 95 3.28 -5.18 2.47
CA VAL A 95 2.04 -5.57 1.79
C VAL A 95 1.06 -6.25 2.76
N ALA A 96 1.52 -7.24 3.52
CA ALA A 96 0.69 -7.95 4.48
C ALA A 96 0.15 -7.00 5.57
N GLY A 97 1.01 -6.12 6.11
CA GLY A 97 0.62 -5.13 7.11
C GLY A 97 -0.49 -4.22 6.61
N TYR A 98 -0.32 -3.57 5.45
CA TYR A 98 -1.31 -2.64 4.93
C TYR A 98 -2.57 -3.33 4.40
N ILE A 99 -2.49 -4.53 3.83
CA ILE A 99 -3.66 -5.31 3.41
C ILE A 99 -4.49 -5.76 4.62
N SER A 100 -3.87 -6.00 5.78
CA SER A 100 -4.60 -6.39 6.98
C SER A 100 -5.64 -5.35 7.43
N ILE A 101 -5.40 -4.07 7.15
CA ILE A 101 -6.29 -2.96 7.54
C ILE A 101 -7.67 -3.08 6.86
N PRO A 102 -7.80 -3.00 5.51
CA PRO A 102 -9.09 -3.15 4.85
C PRO A 102 -9.73 -4.52 5.12
N ILE A 103 -8.94 -5.60 5.22
CA ILE A 103 -9.46 -6.92 5.59
C ILE A 103 -10.12 -6.88 6.97
N SER A 104 -9.48 -6.26 7.96
CA SER A 104 -10.01 -6.17 9.32
C SER A 104 -11.34 -5.40 9.39
N VAL A 105 -11.48 -4.34 8.58
CA VAL A 105 -12.73 -3.58 8.46
C VAL A 105 -13.80 -4.39 7.75
N MET A 106 -13.46 -5.05 6.62
CA MET A 106 -14.41 -5.87 5.85
C MET A 106 -14.94 -7.07 6.66
N LEU A 107 -14.11 -7.66 7.52
CA LEU A 107 -14.50 -8.74 8.42
C LEU A 107 -15.24 -8.24 9.68
N GLY A 108 -15.35 -6.93 9.87
CA GLY A 108 -15.98 -6.31 11.04
C GLY A 108 -15.19 -6.49 12.34
N LEU A 109 -13.89 -6.78 12.25
CA LEU A 109 -12.98 -6.76 13.41
C LEU A 109 -12.69 -5.33 13.88
N VAL A 110 -12.79 -4.37 12.95
CA VAL A 110 -12.70 -2.92 13.18
C VAL A 110 -13.99 -2.28 12.67
N LYS A 111 -14.63 -1.42 13.48
CA LYS A 111 -15.94 -0.81 13.22
C LYS A 111 -16.04 0.61 13.75
#